data_AF-A0A7C3MUP6-F1
#
_entry.id   AF-A0A7C3MUP6-F1
#
_cell.length_a   1.000
_cell.length_b   1.000
_cell.length_c   1.000
_cell.angle_alpha   90.00
_cell.angle_beta   90.00
_cell.angle_gamma   90.00
#
_symmetry.space_group_name_H-M   'P 1'
#
loop_
_entity.id
_entity.type
_entity.pdbx_description
1 polymer ?
#
loop_
_entity_poly.entity_id
_entity_poly.type
_entity_poly.pdbx_seq_one_letter_code
_entity_poly.pdbx_strand_id
1 'polypeptide(L)' 'MVLESLILPDEVLIGHRNRFIAHKVYGDHLVRAVYEYQEDLPVIITVYFSYKKRYYRGGKIYEDRIFKVG' A
#
# COMPACT_ATOMS: atom_id res chain seq x y z
N MET A 1 8.70 5.48 -4.56
CA MET A 1 7.29 5.83 -4.92
C MET A 1 6.72 4.85 -5.96
N VAL A 2 5.44 4.49 -5.84
CA VAL A 2 4.74 3.30 -6.42
C VAL A 2 5.41 1.97 -6.16
N LEU A 3 6.53 1.63 -6.82
CA LEU A 3 7.22 0.35 -6.57
C LEU A 3 7.62 0.25 -5.10
N GLU A 4 8.26 1.30 -4.57
CA GLU A 4 8.64 1.38 -3.15
C GLU A 4 7.45 1.23 -2.20
N SER A 5 6.26 1.73 -2.55
CA SER A 5 5.09 1.53 -1.71
C SER A 5 4.62 0.08 -1.67
N LEU A 6 4.96 -0.72 -2.69
CA LEU A 6 4.65 -2.15 -2.72
C LEU A 6 5.73 -2.99 -2.01
N ILE A 7 7.00 -2.63 -2.17
CA ILE A 7 8.13 -3.42 -1.64
C ILE A 7 8.51 -3.06 -0.20
N LEU A 8 8.41 -1.78 0.17
CA LEU A 8 8.80 -1.25 1.47
C LEU A 8 7.72 -0.32 2.06
N PRO A 9 6.45 -0.76 2.14
CA PRO A 9 5.37 0.05 2.69
C PRO A 9 5.60 0.39 4.17
N ASP A 10 5.12 1.56 4.57
CA ASP A 10 5.03 1.90 5.99
C ASP A 10 3.79 1.26 6.64
N GLU A 11 2.75 1.00 5.84
CA GLU A 11 1.64 0.10 6.17
C GLU A 11 0.98 -0.49 4.92
N VAL A 12 0.38 -1.66 5.06
CA VAL A 12 -0.50 -2.29 4.07
C VAL A 12 -1.83 -2.60 4.74
N LEU A 13 -2.91 -2.06 4.19
CA LEU A 13 -4.27 -2.19 4.72
C LEU A 13 -5.15 -3.02 3.78
N ILE A 14 -6.17 -3.68 4.32
CA ILE A 14 -7.27 -4.26 3.53
C ILE A 14 -8.20 -3.14 3.08
N GLY A 15 -8.45 -3.09 1.77
CA GLY A 15 -9.47 -2.27 1.12
C GLY A 15 -10.75 -3.06 0.85
N HIS A 16 -11.64 -2.49 0.04
CA HIS A 16 -12.86 -3.17 -0.38
C HIS A 16 -12.59 -4.19 -1.50
N ARG A 17 -13.41 -5.26 -1.57
CA ARG A 17 -13.40 -6.28 -2.64
C ARG A 17 -12.04 -6.98 -2.82
N ASN A 18 -11.47 -7.50 -1.73
CA ASN A 18 -10.19 -8.24 -1.72
C ASN A 18 -8.99 -7.44 -2.26
N ARG A 19 -9.02 -6.11 -2.11
CA ARG A 19 -7.93 -5.22 -2.49
C ARG A 19 -7.05 -4.94 -1.30
N PHE A 20 -5.78 -4.70 -1.58
CA PHE A 20 -4.81 -4.21 -0.62
C PHE A 20 -4.44 -2.76 -0.96
N ILE A 21 -4.02 -2.04 0.07
CA ILE A 21 -3.67 -0.64 -0.03
C ILE A 21 -2.32 -0.46 0.63
N ALA A 22 -1.29 -0.31 -0.19
CA ALA A 22 0.06 -0.02 0.26
C ALA A 22 0.23 1.50 0.45
N HIS A 23 0.64 1.91 1.65
CA HIS A 23 0.97 3.29 1.95
C HIS A 23 2.49 3.45 2.13
N LYS A 24 3.04 4.47 1.46
CA LYS A 24 4.40 4.97 1.73
C LYS A 24 4.36 6.46 1.98
N VAL A 25 4.80 6.89 3.16
CA VAL A 25 4.75 8.27 3.65
C VAL A 25 5.95 9.05 3.13
N TYR A 26 5.66 10.25 2.63
CA TYR A 26 6.64 11.25 2.20
C TYR A 26 6.26 12.59 2.81
N GLY A 27 6.87 12.92 3.96
CA GLY A 27 6.53 14.12 4.72
C GLY A 27 5.07 14.10 5.18
N ASP A 28 4.27 15.04 4.69
CA ASP A 28 2.83 15.14 5.01
C ASP A 28 1.91 14.48 3.98
N HIS A 29 2.49 13.88 2.95
CA HIS A 29 1.78 13.10 1.95
C HIS A 29 2.11 11.62 2.08
N LEU A 30 1.34 10.79 1.40
CA LEU A 30 1.66 9.41 1.17
C LEU A 30 1.30 9.02 -0.27
N VAL A 31 2.07 8.08 -0.81
CA VAL A 31 1.65 7.30 -1.97
C VAL A 31 0.73 6.20 -1.48
N ARG A 32 -0.46 6.13 -2.07
CA ARG A 32 -1.47 5.11 -1.82
C ARG A 32 -1.64 4.26 -3.07
N ALA A 33 -0.95 3.13 -3.11
CA ALA A 33 -1.08 2.15 -4.19
C ALA A 33 -2.15 1.13 -3.83
N VAL A 34 -3.26 1.13 -4.57
CA VAL A 34 -4.32 0.13 -4.44
C VAL A 34 -4.04 -0.96 -5.46
N TYR A 35 -3.99 -2.20 -5.00
CA TYR A 35 -3.71 -3.36 -5.83
C TYR A 35 -4.58 -4.56 -5.44
N GLU A 36 -4.72 -5.50 -6.35
CA GLU A 36 -5.35 -6.80 -6.13
C GLU A 36 -4.49 -7.89 -6.77
N TYR A 37 -4.70 -9.14 -6.36
CA TYR A 37 -4.03 -10.27 -6.99
C TYR A 37 -4.86 -10.79 -8.15
N GLN A 38 -4.24 -10.91 -9.32
CA GLN A 38 -4.74 -11.74 -10.41
C GLN A 38 -3.91 -13.02 -10.40
N GLU A 39 -4.54 -14.11 -9.96
CA GLU A 39 -3.83 -15.33 -9.57
C GLU A 39 -2.79 -14.98 -8.48
N ASP A 40 -1.50 -15.14 -8.75
CA ASP A 40 -0.40 -14.81 -7.81
C ASP A 40 0.30 -13.48 -8.17
N LEU A 41 -0.17 -12.76 -9.20
CA LEU A 41 0.44 -11.51 -9.64
C LEU A 41 -0.26 -10.29 -9.00
N PRO A 42 0.45 -9.45 -8.22
CA PRO A 42 -0.12 -8.20 -7.72
C PRO A 42 -0.25 -7.17 -8.84
N VAL A 43 -1.49 -6.75 -9.14
CA VAL A 43 -1.84 -5.78 -10.18
C VAL A 43 -2.31 -4.48 -9.54
N ILE A 44 -1.64 -3.38 -9.87
CA ILE A 44 -2.02 -2.04 -9.41
C ILE A 44 -3.28 -1.60 -10.14
N ILE A 45 -4.30 -1.23 -9.37
CA ILE A 45 -5.56 -0.68 -9.90
C ILE A 45 -5.49 0.84 -9.98
N THR A 46 -4.96 1.49 -8.96
CA THR A 46 -4.85 2.95 -8.93
C THR A 46 -3.81 3.41 -7.92
N VAL A 47 -3.26 4.60 -8.15
CA VAL A 47 -2.29 5.25 -7.28
C VAL A 47 -2.77 6.66 -6.99
N TYR A 48 -2.76 7.04 -5.72
CA TYR A 48 -3.00 8.41 -5.30
C TYR A 48 -1.80 8.97 -4.53
N PHE A 49 -1.54 10.26 -4.71
CA PHE A 49 -0.66 11.02 -3.82
C PHE A 49 -1.52 11.93 -2.95
N SER A 50 -1.66 11.60 -1.68
CA SER A 50 -2.66 12.21 -0.80
C SER A 50 -2.08 12.60 0.55
N TYR A 51 -2.72 13.54 1.25
CA TYR A 51 -2.30 13.93 2.59
C TYR A 51 -2.42 12.76 3.58
N LYS A 52 -1.33 12.47 4.31
CA LYS A 52 -1.26 11.33 5.24
C LYS A 52 -2.35 11.38 6.32
N LYS A 53 -2.70 12.60 6.78
CA LYS A 53 -3.70 12.83 7.83
C LYS A 53 -5.08 12.21 7.55
N ARG A 54 -5.38 11.91 6.29
CA ARG A 54 -6.67 11.33 5.87
C ARG A 54 -6.70 9.81 5.88
N TYR A 55 -5.55 9.16 5.67
CA TYR A 55 -5.51 7.74 5.32
C TYR A 55 -4.50 6.91 6.12
N TYR A 56 -3.45 7.52 6.65
CA TYR A 56 -2.40 6.82 7.38
C TYR A 56 -2.92 6.39 8.76
N ARG A 57 -2.76 5.11 9.12
CA ARG A 57 -3.22 4.56 10.40
C ARG A 57 -2.16 4.50 11.49
N GLY A 58 -0.98 5.08 11.24
CA GLY A 58 0.12 5.12 12.19
C GLY A 58 1.24 4.11 11.89
N GLY A 59 1.12 3.34 10.79
CA GLY A 59 2.13 2.38 10.37
C GLY A 59 1.99 1.02 11.07
N LYS A 60 2.90 0.10 10.75
CA LYS A 60 3.07 -1.23 11.40
C LYS A 60 1.97 -2.27 11.14
N ILE A 61 0.89 -1.89 10.45
CA ILE A 61 -0.10 -2.83 9.94
C ILE A 61 0.40 -3.36 8.59
N TYR A 62 0.45 -4.67 8.44
CA TYR A 62 0.90 -5.34 7.21
C TYR A 62 -0.05 -6.49 6.89
N GLU A 63 -1.24 -6.15 6.39
CA GLU A 63 -2.24 -7.14 5.98
C GLU A 63 -1.79 -7.97 4.78
N ASP A 64 -0.87 -7.44 3.98
CA ASP A 64 -0.18 -8.16 2.91
C ASP A 64 1.30 -7.74 2.84
N ARG A 65 2.13 -8.66 2.35
CA ARG A 65 3.55 -8.45 2.07
C ARG A 65 3.89 -9.18 0.78
N ILE A 66 3.85 -8.45 -0.33
CA ILE A 66 4.22 -8.96 -1.66
C ILE A 66 5.60 -9.62 -1.64
N PHE A 67 6.55 -9.01 -0.92
CA PHE A 67 7.85 -9.62 -0.65
C PHE A 67 7.96 -9.99 0.82
N LYS A 68 7.99 -11.29 1.10
CA LYS A 68 8.50 -11.80 2.39
C LYS A 68 10.02 -11.78 2.28
N VAL A 69 10.67 -10.73 2.80
CA VAL A 69 12.10 -10.84 3.09
C VAL A 69 12.21 -11.88 4.21
N GLY A 70 12.91 -12.98 3.92
CA GLY A 70 13.17 -14.07 4.86
C GLY A 70 14.00 -13.64 6.06
#